data_AF-A0A850SU96-F1
#
_entry.id   AF-A0A850SU96-F1
#
_cell.length_a   1.000
_cell.length_b   1.000
_cell.length_c   1.000
_cell.angle_alpha   90.00
_cell.angle_beta   90.00
_cell.angle_gamma   90.00
#
_symmetry.space_group_name_H-M   'P 1'
#
loop_
_entity.id
_entity.type
_entity.pdbx_description
1 polymer ?
#
loop_
_entity_poly.entity_id
_entity_poly.type
_entity_poly.pdbx_seq_one_letter_code
_entity_poly.pdbx_strand_id
1 'polypeptide(L)'
;MRVLVIAPHADDETLGMGGSIARFVAEGHEVHVALLTGAGEAGPHPFIPAAEFAAVRAEFGSALDVLGVKHRHLRNLPAVLVEEKPVHEINAIARDLVAETRPDRLYLPFAFDLHLDHRRIFYSFAVQWRAYLPLGMG
;
A
#
# COMPACT_ATOMS: atom_id res chain seq x y z
N MET A 1 7.08 16.19 -7.42
CA MET A 1 7.63 15.07 -6.62
C MET A 1 6.80 13.84 -6.90
N ARG A 2 7.38 12.65 -6.74
CA ARG A 2 6.69 11.36 -6.69
C ARG A 2 6.37 11.01 -5.25
N VAL A 3 5.10 10.81 -4.95
CA VAL A 3 4.61 10.43 -3.62
C VAL A 3 4.07 9.01 -3.70
N LEU A 4 4.55 8.12 -2.85
CA LEU A 4 3.98 6.78 -2.69
C LEU A 4 3.25 6.70 -1.33
N VAL A 5 1.97 6.36 -1.37
CA VAL A 5 1.16 6.06 -0.19
C VAL A 5 0.88 4.57 -0.14
N ILE A 6 1.22 3.94 0.98
CA ILE A 6 0.99 2.52 1.24
C ILE A 6 -0.29 2.36 2.05
N ALA A 7 -1.25 1.67 1.46
CA ALA A 7 -2.53 1.31 2.06
C ALA A 7 -2.55 -0.21 2.33
N PRO A 8 -2.34 -0.65 3.58
CA PRO A 8 -2.49 -2.07 3.92
C PRO A 8 -3.82 -2.63 3.43
N HIS A 9 -4.93 -1.98 3.78
CA HIS A 9 -6.28 -2.29 3.34
C HIS A 9 -6.84 -1.11 2.52
N ALA A 10 -7.89 -1.39 1.76
CA ALA A 10 -8.60 -0.34 1.05
C ALA A 10 -9.35 0.52 2.07
N ASP A 11 -9.24 1.85 1.95
CA ASP A 11 -9.69 2.89 2.87
C ASP A 11 -8.57 3.51 3.72
N ASP A 12 -7.48 2.79 3.99
CA ASP A 12 -6.36 3.29 4.81
C ASP A 12 -5.74 4.56 4.19
N GLU A 13 -5.68 4.65 2.85
CA GLU A 13 -5.20 5.84 2.15
C GLU A 13 -6.17 7.02 2.30
N THR A 14 -7.47 6.74 2.29
CA THR A 14 -8.52 7.76 2.31
C THR A 14 -8.67 8.30 3.74
N LEU A 15 -8.79 7.40 4.72
CA LEU A 15 -8.93 7.73 6.14
C LEU A 15 -7.64 8.36 6.71
N GLY A 16 -6.48 7.79 6.38
CA GLY A 16 -5.20 8.29 6.90
C GLY A 16 -4.68 9.52 6.17
N MET A 17 -4.87 9.59 4.85
CA MET A 17 -4.14 10.52 3.98
C MET A 17 -5.00 11.23 2.93
N GLY A 18 -6.32 11.04 2.88
CA GLY A 18 -7.18 11.51 1.77
C GLY A 18 -7.03 13.01 1.48
N GLY A 19 -7.05 13.86 2.51
CA GLY A 19 -6.84 15.30 2.35
C GLY A 19 -5.46 15.67 1.81
N SER A 20 -4.41 14.96 2.26
CA SER A 20 -3.04 15.16 1.78
C SER A 20 -2.84 14.66 0.35
N ILE A 21 -3.44 13.52 -0.01
CA ILE A 21 -3.45 12.98 -1.36
C ILE A 21 -4.10 13.98 -2.32
N ALA A 22 -5.31 14.44 -2.02
CA ALA A 22 -6.03 15.42 -2.84
C ALA A 22 -5.22 16.71 -3.01
N ARG A 23 -4.56 17.19 -1.94
CA ARG A 23 -3.67 18.35 -2.01
C ARG A 23 -2.48 18.10 -2.94
N PHE A 24 -1.75 16.99 -2.78
CA PHE A 24 -0.59 16.68 -3.61
C PHE A 24 -0.96 16.54 -5.09
N VAL A 25 -2.12 15.95 -5.40
CA VAL A 25 -2.65 15.90 -6.75
C VAL A 25 -2.94 17.30 -7.29
N ALA A 26 -3.60 18.17 -6.51
CA ALA A 26 -3.88 19.55 -6.90
C ALA A 26 -2.61 20.41 -7.10
N GLU A 27 -1.56 20.11 -6.35
CA GLU A 27 -0.23 20.72 -6.50
C GLU A 27 0.57 20.17 -7.69
N GLY A 28 0.01 19.25 -8.48
CA GLY A 28 0.63 18.67 -9.67
C GLY A 28 1.73 17.65 -9.36
N HIS A 29 1.72 17.05 -8.17
CA HIS A 29 2.63 15.94 -7.84
C HIS A 29 2.15 14.62 -8.45
N GLU A 30 3.09 13.72 -8.72
CA GLU A 30 2.81 12.38 -9.20
C GLU A 30 2.52 11.50 -7.98
N VAL A 31 1.23 11.26 -7.71
CA VAL A 31 0.79 10.49 -6.55
C VAL A 31 0.50 9.05 -6.96
N HIS A 32 1.20 8.12 -6.32
CA HIS A 32 1.01 6.69 -6.38
C HIS A 32 0.36 6.21 -5.08
N VAL A 33 -0.65 5.36 -5.19
CA VAL A 33 -1.26 4.67 -4.04
C VAL A 33 -1.17 3.18 -4.27
N ALA A 34 -0.64 2.44 -3.29
CA ALA A 34 -0.54 1.00 -3.32
C ALA A 34 -1.50 0.36 -2.32
N LEU A 35 -2.43 -0.46 -2.80
CA LEU A 35 -3.23 -1.37 -1.97
C LEU A 35 -2.51 -2.71 -1.84
N LEU A 36 -2.19 -3.11 -0.61
CA LEU A 36 -1.28 -4.23 -0.37
C LEU A 36 -2.00 -5.57 -0.23
N THR A 37 -3.21 -5.55 0.34
CA THR A 37 -3.95 -6.78 0.66
C THR A 37 -5.09 -7.09 -0.31
N GLY A 38 -5.54 -8.33 -0.26
CA GLY A 38 -6.62 -8.91 -1.04
C GLY A 38 -6.86 -10.35 -0.60
N ALA A 39 -7.26 -11.21 -1.54
CA ALA A 39 -7.60 -12.60 -1.23
C ALA A 39 -6.39 -13.49 -0.90
N GLY A 40 -5.18 -13.09 -1.28
CA GLY A 40 -4.04 -14.01 -1.31
C GLY A 40 -3.99 -14.83 -2.60
N GLU A 41 -2.88 -15.55 -2.80
CA GLU A 41 -2.62 -16.37 -4.00
C GLU A 41 -2.68 -17.88 -3.72
N ALA A 42 -2.77 -18.28 -2.44
CA ALA A 42 -2.69 -19.68 -2.01
C ALA A 42 -4.04 -20.44 -2.08
N GLY A 43 -5.00 -19.95 -2.88
CA GLY A 43 -6.36 -20.46 -2.96
C GLY A 43 -7.39 -19.53 -2.32
N PRO A 44 -8.61 -20.02 -2.05
CA PRO A 44 -9.67 -19.23 -1.44
C PRO A 44 -9.25 -18.68 -0.08
N HIS A 45 -9.59 -17.42 0.18
CA HIS A 45 -9.34 -16.80 1.48
C HIS A 45 -10.20 -17.47 2.56
N PRO A 46 -9.64 -17.82 3.73
CA PRO A 46 -10.34 -18.63 4.73
C PRO A 46 -11.51 -17.91 5.43
N PHE A 47 -11.52 -16.57 5.42
CA PHE A 47 -12.50 -15.77 6.17
C PHE A 47 -13.39 -14.87 5.31
N ILE A 48 -12.95 -14.54 4.09
CA ILE A 48 -13.55 -13.47 3.28
C ILE A 48 -13.84 -14.04 1.89
N PRO A 49 -15.11 -14.05 1.44
CA PRO A 49 -15.47 -14.49 0.09
C PRO A 49 -14.77 -13.71 -1.02
N ALA A 50 -14.43 -14.38 -2.12
CA ALA A 50 -13.78 -13.75 -3.27
C ALA A 50 -14.57 -12.56 -3.86
N ALA A 51 -15.91 -12.61 -3.80
CA ALA A 51 -16.79 -11.55 -4.27
C ALA A 51 -16.62 -10.24 -3.48
N GLU A 52 -16.33 -10.32 -2.18
CA GLU A 52 -16.13 -9.13 -1.34
C GLU A 52 -14.85 -8.40 -1.73
N PHE A 53 -13.76 -9.13 -2.02
CA PHE A 53 -12.52 -8.49 -2.49
C PHE A 53 -12.68 -7.76 -3.83
N ALA A 54 -13.54 -8.26 -4.72
CA ALA A 54 -13.81 -7.59 -5.98
C ALA A 54 -14.57 -6.26 -5.75
N ALA A 55 -15.56 -6.26 -4.86
CA ALA A 55 -16.29 -5.05 -4.46
C ALA A 55 -15.34 -4.04 -3.79
N VAL A 56 -14.56 -4.46 -2.80
CA VAL A 56 -13.59 -3.62 -2.08
C VAL A 56 -12.58 -2.98 -3.04
N ARG A 57 -12.06 -3.73 -4.04
CA ARG A 57 -11.16 -3.16 -5.05
C ARG A 57 -11.83 -2.13 -5.96
N ALA A 58 -13.11 -2.32 -6.30
CA ALA A 58 -13.87 -1.36 -7.08
C ALA A 58 -14.13 -0.06 -6.30
N GLU A 59 -14.46 -0.19 -5.01
CA GLU A 59 -14.63 0.93 -4.08
C GLU A 59 -13.33 1.72 -3.90
N PHE A 60 -12.20 1.03 -3.67
CA PHE A 60 -10.87 1.64 -3.62
C PHE A 60 -10.57 2.42 -4.91
N GLY A 61 -10.83 1.82 -6.08
CA GLY A 61 -10.67 2.49 -7.36
C GLY A 61 -11.49 3.78 -7.45
N SER A 62 -12.77 3.72 -7.07
CA SER A 62 -13.70 4.85 -7.10
C SER A 62 -13.28 5.97 -6.14
N ALA A 63 -12.80 5.62 -4.94
CA ALA A 63 -12.25 6.60 -3.99
C ALA A 63 -11.02 7.30 -4.57
N LEU A 64 -10.12 6.55 -5.20
CA LEU A 64 -8.94 7.12 -5.86
C LEU A 64 -9.27 7.97 -7.08
N ASP A 65 -10.34 7.66 -7.82
CA ASP A 65 -10.88 8.51 -8.88
C ASP A 65 -11.33 9.87 -8.33
N VAL A 66 -12.05 9.88 -7.21
CA VAL A 66 -12.48 11.11 -6.53
C VAL A 66 -11.29 11.93 -6.03
N LEU A 67 -10.25 11.27 -5.51
CA LEU A 67 -9.02 11.93 -5.06
C LEU A 67 -8.10 12.38 -6.22
N GLY A 68 -8.43 12.04 -7.47
CA GLY A 68 -7.67 12.41 -8.66
C GLY A 68 -6.36 11.62 -8.85
N VAL A 69 -6.21 10.47 -8.20
CA VAL A 69 -5.03 9.61 -8.28
C VAL A 69 -5.04 8.80 -9.58
N LYS A 70 -3.96 8.96 -10.36
CA LYS A 70 -3.77 8.30 -11.67
C LYS A 70 -2.93 7.03 -11.60
N HIS A 71 -2.13 6.84 -10.54
CA HIS A 71 -1.22 5.71 -10.42
C HIS A 71 -1.64 4.81 -9.25
N ARG A 72 -2.26 3.68 -9.58
CA ARG A 72 -2.79 2.71 -8.61
C ARG A 72 -1.98 1.43 -8.71
N HIS A 73 -1.52 0.93 -7.58
CA HIS A 73 -0.77 -0.30 -7.50
C HIS A 73 -1.55 -1.30 -6.66
N LEU A 74 -1.83 -2.47 -7.22
CA LEU A 74 -2.50 -3.54 -6.49
C LEU A 74 -1.49 -4.65 -6.22
N ARG A 75 -1.44 -5.11 -4.98
CA ARG A 75 -0.83 -6.38 -4.59
C ARG A 75 -1.93 -7.27 -4.02
N ASN A 76 -1.58 -8.48 -3.63
CA ASN A 76 -2.57 -9.47 -3.22
C ASN A 76 -2.06 -10.30 -2.04
N LEU A 77 -1.45 -9.64 -1.05
CA LEU A 77 -1.20 -10.30 0.23
C LEU A 77 -2.55 -10.69 0.86
N PRO A 78 -2.67 -11.84 1.53
CA PRO A 78 -3.93 -12.21 2.14
C PRO A 78 -4.25 -11.25 3.29
N ALA A 79 -5.36 -10.53 3.16
CA ALA A 79 -5.85 -9.60 4.19
C ALA A 79 -6.00 -10.34 5.52
N VAL A 80 -5.74 -9.66 6.63
CA VAL A 80 -5.76 -10.19 8.02
C VAL A 80 -4.78 -11.35 8.30
N LEU A 81 -4.01 -11.79 7.31
CA LEU A 81 -3.08 -12.93 7.39
C LEU A 81 -1.68 -12.56 6.90
N VAL A 82 -1.36 -11.28 6.78
CA VAL A 82 -0.04 -10.84 6.30
C VAL A 82 1.07 -11.31 7.25
N GLU A 83 0.79 -11.41 8.55
CA GLU A 83 1.75 -11.91 9.53
C GLU A 83 2.13 -13.39 9.33
N GLU A 84 1.27 -14.19 8.72
CA GLU A 84 1.56 -15.60 8.45
C GLU A 84 2.55 -15.77 7.28
N LYS A 85 2.82 -14.70 6.52
CA LYS A 85 3.72 -14.74 5.38
C LYS A 85 5.19 -14.63 5.81
N PRO A 86 6.10 -15.37 5.15
CA PRO A 86 7.53 -15.15 5.32
C PRO A 86 7.88 -13.69 5.03
N VAL A 87 8.59 -13.05 5.97
CA VAL A 87 8.90 -11.61 5.88
C VAL A 87 9.66 -11.23 4.60
N HIS A 88 10.43 -12.16 4.02
CA HIS A 88 11.15 -11.90 2.77
C HIS A 88 10.22 -11.71 1.57
N GLU A 89 9.02 -12.28 1.57
CA GLU A 89 8.02 -12.10 0.50
C GLU A 89 7.44 -10.68 0.55
N ILE A 90 7.08 -10.21 1.75
CA ILE A 90 6.58 -8.85 1.96
C ILE A 90 7.68 -7.82 1.66
N ASN A 91 8.92 -8.12 2.05
CA ASN A 91 10.10 -7.31 1.69
C ASN A 91 10.32 -7.23 0.17
N ALA A 92 10.10 -8.34 -0.57
CA ALA A 92 10.21 -8.33 -2.02
C ALA A 92 9.15 -7.41 -2.65
N ILE A 93 7.89 -7.50 -2.19
CA ILE A 93 6.82 -6.61 -2.64
C ILE A 93 7.15 -5.14 -2.37
N ALA A 94 7.63 -4.83 -1.16
CA ALA A 94 8.02 -3.47 -0.80
C ALA A 94 9.17 -2.95 -1.67
N ARG A 95 10.19 -3.78 -1.89
CA ARG A 95 11.35 -3.44 -2.75
C ARG A 95 10.88 -3.13 -4.16
N ASP A 96 10.05 -4.01 -4.72
CA ASP A 96 9.61 -3.90 -6.10
C ASP A 96 8.73 -2.67 -6.30
N LEU A 97 7.82 -2.35 -5.37
CA LEU A 97 7.02 -1.12 -5.39
C LEU A 97 7.87 0.15 -5.29
N VAL A 98 8.86 0.17 -4.39
CA VAL A 98 9.77 1.32 -4.25
C VAL A 98 10.63 1.48 -5.51
N ALA A 99 11.09 0.38 -6.11
CA ALA A 99 11.87 0.40 -7.35
C ALA A 99 11.03 0.86 -8.55
N GLU A 100 9.78 0.39 -8.64
CA GLU A 100 8.80 0.74 -9.69
C GLU A 100 8.45 2.23 -9.66
N THR A 101 8.23 2.78 -8.46
CA THR A 101 7.72 4.15 -8.29
C THR A 101 8.80 5.21 -8.04
N ARG A 102 9.98 4.78 -7.56
CA ARG A 102 11.09 5.66 -7.17
C ARG A 102 10.62 6.92 -6.41
N PRO A 103 9.90 6.77 -5.29
CA PRO A 103 9.22 7.90 -4.67
C PRO A 103 10.23 8.85 -4.03
N ASP A 104 9.93 10.15 -4.05
CA ASP A 104 10.64 11.16 -3.26
C ASP A 104 10.11 11.19 -1.81
N ARG A 105 8.85 10.74 -1.61
CA ARG A 105 8.18 10.63 -0.31
C ARG A 105 7.38 9.35 -0.21
N LEU A 106 7.56 8.60 0.88
CA LEU A 106 6.79 7.40 1.22
C LEU A 106 5.96 7.67 2.48
N TYR A 107 4.66 7.40 2.41
CA TYR A 107 3.76 7.39 3.55
C TYR A 107 3.41 5.95 3.91
N LEU A 108 3.60 5.61 5.18
CA LEU A 108 3.39 4.28 5.74
C LEU A 108 2.35 4.33 6.87
N PRO A 109 1.66 3.21 7.16
CA PRO A 109 0.80 3.11 8.34
C PRO A 109 1.61 3.32 9.63
N PHE A 110 0.90 3.55 10.73
CA PHE A 110 1.54 3.79 12.02
C PHE A 110 2.33 2.55 12.49
N ALA A 111 3.57 2.77 12.93
CA ALA A 111 4.48 1.68 13.30
C ALA A 111 4.00 0.80 14.47
N PHE A 112 3.11 1.33 15.32
CA PHE A 112 2.57 0.63 16.49
C PHE A 112 1.06 0.41 16.39
N ASP A 113 0.53 0.29 15.17
CA ASP A 113 -0.88 -0.01 14.95
C ASP A 113 -1.30 -1.32 15.66
N LEU A 114 -2.56 -1.39 16.10
CA LEU A 114 -3.10 -2.59 16.72
C LEU A 114 -3.14 -3.75 15.72
N HIS A 115 -3.43 -3.45 14.45
CA HIS A 115 -3.53 -4.44 13.38
C HIS A 115 -2.14 -4.92 12.94
N LEU A 116 -1.98 -6.24 12.84
CA LEU A 116 -0.69 -6.85 12.55
C LEU A 116 -0.25 -6.61 11.10
N ASP A 117 -1.17 -6.67 10.14
CA ASP A 117 -0.88 -6.34 8.73
C ASP A 117 -0.21 -4.98 8.56
N HIS A 118 -0.77 -3.95 9.20
CA HIS A 118 -0.21 -2.60 9.21
C HIS A 118 1.25 -2.59 9.68
N ARG A 119 1.53 -3.25 10.81
CA ARG A 119 2.89 -3.35 11.36
C ARG A 119 3.85 -4.10 10.46
N ARG A 120 3.42 -5.21 9.85
CA ARG A 120 4.26 -6.04 8.97
C ARG A 120 4.58 -5.33 7.66
N ILE A 121 3.60 -4.62 7.12
CA ILE A 121 3.77 -3.79 5.93
C ILE A 121 4.67 -2.60 6.25
N PHE A 122 4.41 -1.86 7.33
CA PHE A 122 5.30 -0.78 7.81
C PHE A 122 6.75 -1.26 7.90
N TYR A 123 6.98 -2.36 8.62
CA TYR A 123 8.32 -2.91 8.83
C TYR A 123 9.03 -3.18 7.50
N SER A 124 8.34 -3.82 6.55
CA SER A 124 8.93 -4.21 5.27
C SER A 124 9.31 -3.00 4.42
N PHE A 125 8.46 -1.99 4.33
CA PHE A 125 8.79 -0.76 3.63
C PHE A 125 9.89 0.04 4.32
N ALA A 126 9.89 0.10 5.66
CA ALA A 126 10.95 0.74 6.43
C ALA A 126 12.31 0.01 6.28
N VAL A 127 12.31 -1.30 6.02
CA VAL A 127 13.53 -2.07 5.69
C VAL A 127 14.03 -1.70 4.29
N GLN A 128 13.14 -1.65 3.29
CA GLN A 128 13.53 -1.45 1.89
C GLN A 128 13.88 0.01 1.55
N TRP A 129 13.30 0.97 2.26
CA TRP A 129 13.47 2.40 1.98
C TRP A 129 14.36 3.12 3.01
N ARG A 130 15.41 2.43 3.50
CA ARG A 130 16.42 3.06 4.37
C ARG A 130 17.32 3.98 3.55
N ALA A 131 17.66 5.13 4.13
CA ALA A 131 18.43 6.18 3.47
C ALA A 131 19.83 5.76 2.96
N TYR A 132 20.41 4.66 3.47
CA TYR A 132 21.72 4.16 3.03
C TYR A 132 21.62 3.09 1.93
N LEU A 133 20.42 2.65 1.56
CA LEU A 133 20.22 1.74 0.44
C LEU A 133 20.08 2.54 -0.86
N PRO A 134 20.56 2.02 -2.02
CA PRO A 134 20.39 2.70 -3.32
C PRO A 134 18.94 3.10 -3.65
N LEU A 135 17.97 2.33 -3.15
CA LEU A 135 16.53 2.59 -3.31
C LEU A 135 16.00 3.70 -2.41
N GLY A 136 16.66 3.99 -1.28
CA GLY A 136 16.25 4.98 -0.29
C GLY A 136 16.93 6.34 -0.42
N MET A 137 17.83 6.52 -1.39
CA MET A 137 18.59 7.77 -1.56
C MET A 137 17.88 8.85 -2.40
N GLY A 138 16.73 8.54 -3.01
CA GLY A 138 16.01 9.46 -3.92
C GLY A 138 16.67 9.57 -5.29
#